data_AF-I1CGM0-F1
#
_entry.id   AF-I1CGM0-F1
#
_cell.length_a   1.000
_cell.length_b   1.000
_cell.length_c   1.000
_cell.angle_alpha   90.00
_cell.angle_beta   90.00
_cell.angle_gamma   90.00
#
_symmetry.space_group_name_H-M   'P 1'
#
loop_
_entity.id
_entity.type
_entity.pdbx_description
1 polymer ?
#
loop_
_entity_poly.entity_id
_entity_poly.type
_entity_poly.pdbx_seq_one_letter_code
_entity_poly.pdbx_strand_id
1 'polypeptide(L)'
;MNEYTGIRVGMPERTDDDVANRSYTPHECRLRDLTYSANIFVDVEYTRGRQIVKRKNVMIGRLPIMLRSSHCVLSGKNEAELARMKECPLDPGKYFVK
;
A
#
# COMPACT_ATOMS: atom_id res chain seq x y z
N MET A 1 6.43 -26.74 -12.63
CA MET A 1 7.05 -25.44 -12.89
C MET A 1 6.35 -24.43 -12.00
N ASN A 2 7.10 -23.70 -11.18
CA ASN A 2 6.55 -22.69 -10.27
C ASN A 2 7.10 -21.34 -10.69
N GLU A 3 6.23 -20.40 -11.00
CA GLU A 3 6.60 -19.11 -11.58
C GLU A 3 5.72 -18.00 -11.01
N TYR A 4 6.35 -16.85 -10.71
CA TYR A 4 5.63 -15.60 -10.45
C TYR A 4 5.55 -14.82 -11.76
N THR A 5 4.33 -14.59 -12.24
CA THR A 5 4.09 -14.01 -13.57
C THR A 5 3.73 -12.52 -13.53
N GLY A 6 3.49 -11.97 -12.33
CA GLY A 6 3.21 -10.56 -12.14
C GLY A 6 3.31 -10.16 -10.68
N ILE A 7 3.69 -8.91 -10.44
CA ILE A 7 3.73 -8.28 -9.12
C ILE A 7 3.05 -6.92 -9.16
N ARG A 8 2.32 -6.59 -8.08
CA ARG A 8 1.59 -5.33 -7.92
C ARG A 8 1.74 -4.85 -6.49
N VAL A 9 1.87 -3.54 -6.31
CA VAL A 9 1.78 -2.91 -5.00
C VAL A 9 0.48 -2.10 -5.00
N GLY A 10 -0.37 -2.33 -4.00
CA GLY A 10 -1.60 -1.58 -3.81
C GLY A 10 -1.36 -0.15 -3.33
N MET A 11 -2.44 0.55 -3.03
CA MET A 11 -2.38 1.79 -2.26
C MET A 11 -2.39 1.47 -0.76
N PRO A 12 -1.89 2.37 0.11
CA PRO A 12 -1.96 2.24 1.56
C PRO A 12 -3.39 2.02 2.05
N GLU A 13 -3.63 0.89 2.70
CA GLU A 13 -4.95 0.49 3.15
C GLU A 13 -5.00 -0.07 4.57
N ARG A 14 -6.18 0.03 5.19
CA ARG A 14 -6.48 -0.52 6.52
C ARG A 14 -6.59 -2.05 6.48
N THR A 15 -6.17 -2.69 7.56
CA THR A 15 -6.36 -4.12 7.81
C THR A 15 -7.66 -4.45 8.53
N ASP A 16 -8.32 -3.44 9.11
CA ASP A 16 -9.54 -3.65 9.89
C ASP A 16 -10.75 -3.78 8.94
N ASP A 17 -11.48 -4.89 9.06
CA ASP A 17 -12.59 -5.25 8.17
C ASP A 17 -13.82 -4.33 8.27
N ASP A 18 -13.95 -3.55 9.35
CA ASP A 18 -15.17 -2.78 9.70
C ASP A 18 -15.19 -1.30 9.28
N VAL A 19 -14.19 -0.81 8.55
CA VAL A 19 -14.12 0.62 8.20
C VAL A 19 -14.61 0.88 6.77
N ALA A 20 -15.71 1.63 6.64
CA ALA A 20 -16.23 2.12 5.35
C ALA A 20 -15.18 2.91 4.53
N ASN A 21 -14.18 3.47 5.21
CA ASN A 21 -13.01 4.09 4.60
C ASN A 21 -11.74 3.24 4.85
N ARG A 22 -11.31 2.52 3.81
CA ARG A 22 -10.10 1.69 3.85
C ARG A 22 -8.81 2.47 3.62
N SER A 23 -8.83 3.77 3.36
CA SER A 23 -7.61 4.55 3.13
C SER A 23 -6.95 5.00 4.46
N TYR A 24 -5.62 5.05 4.47
CA TYR A 24 -4.82 5.67 5.53
C TYR A 24 -4.14 6.94 5.02
N THR A 25 -4.11 7.98 5.85
CA THR A 25 -3.18 9.11 5.66
C THR A 25 -1.92 8.90 6.50
N PRO A 26 -0.76 9.44 6.10
CA PRO A 26 0.43 9.34 6.95
C PRO A 26 0.23 10.00 8.32
N HIS A 27 -0.53 11.09 8.41
CA HIS A 27 -0.92 11.72 9.67
C HIS A 27 -1.63 10.75 10.63
N GLU A 28 -2.60 9.98 10.14
CA GLU A 28 -3.28 8.98 10.96
C GLU A 28 -2.32 7.89 11.45
N CYS A 29 -1.44 7.41 10.57
CA CYS A 29 -0.44 6.41 10.95
C CYS A 29 0.47 6.91 12.09
N ARG A 30 0.91 8.18 12.03
CA ARG A 30 1.71 8.80 13.09
C ARG A 30 0.97 8.91 14.44
N LEU A 31 -0.35 9.13 14.42
CA LEU A 31 -1.15 9.27 15.65
C LEU A 31 -1.49 7.94 16.33
N ARG A 32 -1.46 6.84 15.58
CA ARG A 32 -1.91 5.51 16.02
C ARG A 32 -0.75 4.51 16.14
N ASP A 33 0.50 4.96 15.99
CA ASP A 33 1.70 4.11 15.93
C ASP A 33 1.54 2.96 14.92
N LEU A 34 1.06 3.30 13.71
CA LEU A 34 0.87 2.34 12.62
C LEU A 34 1.93 2.53 11.54
N THR A 35 2.34 1.42 10.92
CA THR A 35 3.18 1.46 9.72
C THR A 35 2.38 1.81 8.47
N TYR A 36 2.69 2.95 7.85
CA TYR A 36 2.10 3.37 6.58
C TYR A 36 2.56 2.44 5.44
N SER A 37 1.71 1.49 5.05
CA SER A 37 2.08 0.39 4.16
C SER A 37 0.93 -0.08 3.28
N ALA A 38 1.27 -0.61 2.10
CA ALA A 38 0.33 -1.14 1.12
C ALA A 38 0.51 -2.65 0.92
N ASN A 39 -0.53 -3.32 0.43
CA ASN A 39 -0.49 -4.76 0.17
C ASN A 39 0.29 -5.09 -1.11
N ILE A 40 1.09 -6.15 -1.07
CA ILE A 40 1.82 -6.69 -2.23
C ILE A 40 1.03 -7.88 -2.76
N PHE A 41 0.69 -7.83 -4.04
CA PHE A 41 -0.02 -8.91 -4.73
C PHE A 41 0.87 -9.52 -5.81
N VAL A 42 0.79 -10.83 -5.97
CA VAL A 42 1.47 -11.55 -7.05
C VAL A 42 0.51 -12.47 -7.80
N ASP A 43 0.84 -12.73 -9.06
CA ASP A 43 0.26 -13.82 -9.82
C ASP A 43 1.25 -15.00 -9.80
N VAL A 44 0.75 -16.18 -9.46
CA VAL A 44 1.55 -17.39 -9.33
C VAL A 44 0.96 -18.52 -10.17
N GLU A 45 1.84 -19.20 -10.88
CA GLU A 45 1.55 -20.42 -11.61
C GLU A 45 2.40 -21.55 -11.00
N TYR A 46 1.76 -22.64 -10.58
CA TYR A 46 2.47 -23.76 -9.96
C TYR A 46 1.81 -25.09 -10.31
N THR A 47 2.59 -26.17 -10.25
CA THR A 47 2.08 -27.53 -10.52
C THR A 47 1.59 -28.17 -9.24
N ARG A 48 0.35 -28.67 -9.22
CA ARG A 48 -0.22 -29.47 -8.13
C ARG A 48 -0.56 -30.86 -8.65
N GLY A 49 0.31 -31.83 -8.40
CA GLY A 49 0.18 -33.18 -8.97
C GLY A 49 0.35 -33.15 -10.48
N ARG A 50 -0.69 -33.53 -11.24
CA ARG A 50 -0.71 -33.47 -12.72
C ARG A 50 -1.39 -32.20 -13.27
N GLN A 51 -1.88 -31.30 -12.41
CA GLN A 51 -2.60 -30.08 -12.82
C GLN A 51 -1.71 -28.84 -12.68
N ILE A 52 -1.83 -27.91 -13.62
CA ILE A 52 -1.23 -26.57 -13.53
C ILE A 52 -2.29 -25.64 -12.91
N VAL A 53 -1.95 -25.04 -11.77
CA VAL A 53 -2.81 -24.10 -11.04
C VAL A 53 -2.29 -22.70 -11.27
N LYS A 54 -3.17 -21.81 -11.73
CA LYS A 54 -2.89 -20.37 -11.87
C LYS A 54 -3.71 -19.62 -10.83
N ARG A 55 -3.06 -18.89 -9.93
CA ARG A 55 -3.71 -17.98 -8.98
C ARG A 55 -3.28 -16.56 -9.28
N LYS A 56 -4.25 -15.66 -9.39
CA LYS A 56 -4.01 -14.22 -9.58
C LYS A 56 -4.30 -13.46 -8.30
N ASN A 57 -3.66 -12.30 -8.13
CA ASN A 57 -3.87 -11.39 -7.00
C ASN A 57 -3.74 -12.06 -5.62
N VAL A 58 -2.73 -12.91 -5.45
CA VAL A 58 -2.42 -13.48 -4.14
C VAL A 58 -1.68 -12.43 -3.32
N MET A 59 -2.26 -11.99 -2.20
CA MET A 59 -1.58 -11.11 -1.25
C MET A 59 -0.47 -11.90 -0.55
N ILE A 60 0.77 -11.39 -0.61
CA ILE A 60 1.95 -12.05 -0.04
C ILE A 60 2.58 -11.29 1.13
N GLY A 61 2.16 -10.05 1.38
CA GLY A 61 2.69 -9.24 2.46
C GLY A 61 2.37 -7.77 2.30
N ARG A 62 3.06 -6.94 3.08
CA ARG A 62 2.92 -5.48 3.07
C ARG A 62 4.26 -4.79 2.80
N LEU A 63 4.21 -3.71 2.05
CA LEU A 63 5.36 -2.87 1.73
C LEU A 63 5.18 -1.49 2.40
N PRO A 64 6.10 -1.04 3.26
CA PRO A 64 6.11 0.34 3.73
C PRO A 64 6.17 1.31 2.54
N ILE A 65 5.26 2.28 2.51
CA ILE A 65 5.18 3.26 1.43
C ILE A 65 5.92 4.52 1.84
N MET A 66 6.82 4.98 0.98
CA MET A 66 7.54 6.22 1.19
C MET A 66 6.62 7.42 0.95
N LEU A 67 6.67 8.42 1.84
CA LEU A 67 5.86 9.62 1.72
C LEU A 67 6.20 10.37 0.42
N ARG A 68 5.15 10.83 -0.27
CA ARG A 68 5.22 11.49 -1.59
C ARG A 68 5.80 10.65 -2.73
N SER A 69 5.99 9.33 -2.55
CA SER A 69 6.23 8.41 -3.68
C SER A 69 4.96 8.21 -4.52
N SER A 70 5.10 7.58 -5.68
CA SER A 70 3.98 7.35 -6.62
C SER A 70 2.80 6.57 -6.02
N HIS A 71 3.03 5.74 -4.99
CA HIS A 71 2.00 4.96 -4.30
C HIS A 71 1.55 5.60 -2.97
N CYS A 72 1.92 6.86 -2.72
CA CYS A 72 1.49 7.60 -1.55
C CYS A 72 0.24 8.43 -1.84
N VAL A 73 -0.72 8.49 -0.91
CA VAL A 73 -1.93 9.33 -1.05
C VAL A 73 -1.64 10.84 -1.14
N LEU A 74 -0.44 11.26 -0.74
CA LEU A 74 0.03 12.65 -0.82
C LEU A 74 0.64 13.00 -2.19
N SER A 75 0.86 12.02 -3.06
CA SER A 75 1.45 12.25 -4.38
C SER A 75 0.58 13.16 -5.23
N GLY A 76 1.17 14.21 -5.80
CA GLY A 76 0.48 15.16 -6.68
C GLY A 76 -0.57 16.04 -6.01
N LYS A 77 -0.66 16.04 -4.67
CA LYS A 77 -1.59 16.89 -3.92
C LYS A 77 -1.10 18.33 -3.85
N ASN A 78 -2.03 19.28 -4.03
CA ASN A 78 -1.76 20.70 -3.83
C ASN A 78 -1.81 21.09 -2.34
N GLU A 79 -1.40 22.32 -2.01
CA GLU A 79 -1.30 22.79 -0.63
C GLU A 79 -2.63 22.72 0.13
N ALA A 80 -3.75 23.07 -0.52
CA ALA A 80 -5.06 23.02 0.09
C ALA A 80 -5.53 21.59 0.36
N GLU A 81 -5.20 20.64 -0.53
CA GLU A 81 -5.44 19.21 -0.31
C GLU A 81 -4.59 18.66 0.84
N LEU A 82 -3.30 19.00 0.87
CA LEU A 82 -2.40 18.58 1.95
C LEU A 82 -2.86 19.11 3.30
N ALA A 83 -3.31 20.37 3.36
CA ALA A 83 -3.89 20.97 4.57
C ALA A 83 -5.13 20.21 5.05
N ARG A 84 -6.05 19.83 4.14
CA ARG A 84 -7.21 18.98 4.49
C ARG A 84 -6.80 17.60 5.02
N MET A 85 -5.66 17.09 4.56
CA MET A 85 -5.09 15.82 5.02
C MET A 85 -4.22 15.95 6.28
N LYS A 86 -4.14 17.15 6.87
CA LYS A 86 -3.30 17.48 8.04
C LYS A 86 -1.79 17.23 7.79
N GLU A 87 -1.36 17.46 6.55
CA GLU A 87 0.05 17.37 6.15
C GLU A 87 0.59 18.75 5.79
N CYS A 88 1.88 18.98 6.10
CA CYS A 88 2.54 20.23 5.77
C CYS A 88 2.93 20.25 4.28
N PRO A 89 2.59 21.31 3.52
CA PRO A 89 3.04 21.47 2.13
C PRO A 89 4.56 21.49 1.98
N LEU A 90 5.27 21.99 2.99
CA LEU A 90 6.73 22.10 3.03
C LEU A 90 7.43 20.82 3.50
N ASP A 91 6.70 19.77 3.90
CA ASP A 91 7.30 18.48 4.23
C ASP A 91 8.01 17.91 2.98
N PRO A 92 9.31 17.63 3.01
CA PRO A 92 10.02 17.11 1.83
C PRO A 92 9.54 15.71 1.39
N GLY A 93 8.87 14.96 2.26
CA GLY A 93 8.56 13.54 2.07
C GLY A 93 9.83 12.68 2.05
N LYS A 94 9.80 11.57 1.30
CA LYS A 94 10.94 10.64 1.09
C LYS A 94 11.39 9.85 2.31
N TYR A 95 10.54 9.71 3.32
CA TYR A 95 10.78 8.85 4.48
C TYR A 95 9.57 7.92 4.71
N PHE A 96 9.73 6.97 5.64
CA PHE A 96 8.68 6.03 6.04
C PHE A 96 8.10 6.41 7.41
N VAL A 97 6.83 6.09 7.64
CA VAL A 97 6.14 6.25 8.93
C VAL A 97 5.94 4.88 9.56
N LYS A 98 6.27 4.77 10.85
CA LYS A 98 6.05 3.61 11.72
C LYS A 98 5.31 4.05 12.97
#